data_AF-A0A411YBV4-F1
#
_entry.id   AF-A0A411YBV4-F1
#
_cell.length_a   1.000
_cell.length_b   1.000
_cell.length_c   1.000
_cell.angle_alpha   90.00
_cell.angle_beta   90.00
_cell.angle_gamma   90.00
#
_symmetry.space_group_name_H-M   'P 1'
#
loop_
_entity.id
_entity.type
_entity.pdbx_description
1 polymer ?
#
loop_
_entity_poly.entity_id
_entity_poly.type
_entity_poly.pdbx_seq_one_letter_code
_entity_poly.pdbx_strand_id
1 'polypeptide(L)'
;MPVNSAHQRYVDYLFAQASAGRYPSHQILKRIEAAITDRETAERYVDLLLSEAENQRFPSLRMLDRANQIVTRMAAADVIERLDEEFEAANG
;
A
#
# COMPACT_ATOMS: atom_id res chain seq x y z
N MET A 1 12.76 10.65 -5.71
CA MET A 1 13.70 10.66 -4.55
C MET A 1 14.31 9.28 -4.46
N PRO A 2 15.65 9.11 -4.37
CA PRO A 2 16.20 7.77 -4.15
C PRO A 2 15.66 7.27 -2.81
N VAL A 3 14.94 6.15 -2.84
CA VAL A 3 14.44 5.49 -1.62
C VAL A 3 15.66 5.25 -0.75
N ASN A 4 15.74 5.92 0.39
CA ASN A 4 16.86 5.74 1.32
C ASN A 4 16.95 4.23 1.61
N SER A 5 18.11 3.60 1.43
CA SER A 5 18.28 2.16 1.65
C SER A 5 17.82 1.74 3.06
N ALA A 6 17.86 2.65 4.04
CA ALA A 6 17.29 2.44 5.37
C ALA A 6 15.75 2.39 5.37
N HIS A 7 15.07 3.22 4.57
CA HIS A 7 13.62 3.18 4.38
C HIS A 7 13.19 1.85 3.77
N GLN A 8 13.83 1.43 2.67
CA GLN A 8 13.49 0.16 2.02
C GLN A 8 13.66 -1.02 2.98
N ARG A 9 14.79 -1.08 3.69
CA ARG A 9 15.02 -2.11 4.72
C ARG A 9 13.98 -2.09 5.84
N TYR A 10 13.51 -0.91 6.24
CA TYR A 10 12.47 -0.79 7.25
C TYR A 10 11.12 -1.29 6.73
N VAL A 11 10.74 -0.91 5.51
CA VAL A 11 9.54 -1.41 4.83
C VAL A 11 9.59 -2.93 4.74
N ASP A 12 10.69 -3.50 4.26
CA ASP A 12 10.86 -4.95 4.14
C ASP A 12 10.74 -5.67 5.48
N TYR A 13 11.32 -5.10 6.54
CA TYR A 13 11.17 -5.62 7.89
C TYR A 13 9.70 -5.65 8.33
N LEU A 14 8.93 -4.59 8.07
CA LEU A 14 7.52 -4.53 8.44
C LEU A 14 6.68 -5.57 7.68
N PHE A 15 6.94 -5.74 6.38
CA PHE A 15 6.28 -6.78 5.58
C PHE A 15 6.60 -8.18 6.09
N ALA A 16 7.88 -8.47 6.38
CA ALA A 16 8.28 -9.75 6.95
C ALA A 16 7.57 -10.03 8.30
N GLN A 17 7.45 -9.01 9.15
CA GLN A 17 6.72 -9.12 10.42
C GLN A 17 5.21 -9.34 10.22
N ALA A 18 4.61 -8.71 9.21
CA ALA A 18 3.20 -8.88 8.91
C ALA A 18 2.89 -10.30 8.42
N SER A 19 3.73 -10.85 7.54
CA SER A 19 3.56 -12.19 6.95
C SER A 19 3.98 -13.34 7.88
N ALA A 20 4.80 -13.09 8.90
CA ALA A 20 5.26 -14.13 9.82
C ALA A 20 4.18 -14.63 10.80
N GLY A 21 3.13 -13.84 11.04
CA GLY A 21 2.04 -14.17 11.95
C GLY A 21 0.81 -14.68 11.23
N ARG A 22 0.02 -15.55 11.88
CA ARG A 22 -1.31 -15.96 11.39
C ARG A 22 -2.29 -14.78 11.25
N TYR A 23 -2.06 -13.72 12.02
CA TYR A 23 -2.79 -12.46 11.91
C TYR A 23 -1.80 -11.29 12.11
N PRO A 24 -1.62 -10.42 11.11
CA PRO A 24 -0.74 -9.28 11.26
C PRO A 24 -1.27 -8.32 12.32
N SER A 25 -0.38 -7.84 13.19
CA SER A 25 -0.79 -6.90 14.23
C SER A 25 -1.20 -5.55 13.62
N HIS A 26 -2.25 -4.93 14.17
CA HIS A 26 -2.70 -3.61 13.71
C HIS A 26 -1.62 -2.52 13.79
N GLN A 27 -0.66 -2.65 14.70
CA GLN A 27 0.43 -1.70 14.81
C GLN A 27 1.44 -1.85 13.68
N ILE A 28 1.70 -3.06 13.20
CA ILE A 28 2.57 -3.31 12.04
C ILE A 28 1.88 -2.80 10.77
N LEU A 29 0.61 -3.14 10.57
CA LEU A 29 -0.17 -2.66 9.43
C LEU A 29 -0.19 -1.12 9.34
N LYS A 30 -0.43 -0.45 10.48
CA LYS A 30 -0.39 1.02 10.55
C LYS A 30 0.99 1.60 10.23
N ARG A 31 2.07 0.90 10.57
CA ARG A 31 3.44 1.33 10.24
C ARG A 31 3.75 1.16 8.76
N ILE A 32 3.26 0.09 8.13
CA ILE A 32 3.38 -0.09 6.67
C ILE A 32 2.66 1.05 5.96
N GLU A 33 1.41 1.35 6.36
CA GLU A 33 0.63 2.47 5.78
C GLU A 33 1.35 3.81 5.86
N ALA A 34 2.04 4.08 6.97
CA ALA A 34 2.79 5.33 7.16
C ALA A 34 4.11 5.37 6.36
N ALA A 35 4.61 4.21 5.91
CA ALA A 35 5.83 4.07 5.13
C ALA A 35 5.56 3.95 3.62
N ILE A 36 4.29 4.01 3.18
CA ILE A 36 3.95 4.04 1.75
C ILE A 36 4.36 5.40 1.18
N THR A 37 5.40 5.40 0.36
CA THR A 37 5.92 6.59 -0.33
C THR A 37 5.81 6.52 -1.85
N ASP A 38 5.46 5.35 -2.37
CA ASP A 38 5.46 5.03 -3.79
C ASP A 38 4.39 3.98 -4.09
N ARG A 39 4.09 3.83 -5.38
CA ARG A 39 3.07 2.92 -5.88
C ARG A 39 3.41 1.46 -5.60
N GLU A 40 4.67 1.07 -5.78
CA GLU A 40 5.13 -0.31 -5.57
C GLU A 40 4.85 -0.77 -4.13
N THR A 41 5.17 0.05 -3.14
CA THR A 41 4.91 -0.24 -1.72
C THR A 41 3.40 -0.30 -1.43
N ALA A 42 2.60 0.56 -2.08
CA ALA A 42 1.15 0.56 -1.94
C ALA A 42 0.52 -0.72 -2.50
N GLU A 43 0.91 -1.15 -3.69
CA GLU A 43 0.45 -2.37 -4.34
C GLU A 43 0.80 -3.60 -3.50
N ARG A 44 2.07 -3.71 -3.08
CA ARG A 44 2.54 -4.79 -2.21
C ARG A 44 1.75 -4.88 -0.91
N TYR A 45 1.33 -3.75 -0.35
CA TYR A 45 0.51 -3.72 0.86
C TYR A 45 -0.93 -4.19 0.61
N VAL A 46 -1.54 -3.80 -0.52
CA VAL A 46 -2.86 -4.31 -0.92
C VAL A 46 -2.82 -5.81 -1.14
N ASP A 47 -1.81 -6.32 -1.84
CA ASP A 47 -1.64 -7.76 -2.09
C ASP A 47 -1.53 -8.55 -0.78
N LEU A 48 -0.78 -8.04 0.20
CA LEU A 48 -0.71 -8.63 1.53
C LEU A 48 -2.09 -8.72 2.19
N LEU A 49 -2.86 -7.63 2.20
CA LEU A 49 -4.18 -7.58 2.84
C LEU A 49 -5.19 -8.52 2.15
N LEU A 50 -5.17 -8.57 0.81
CA LEU A 50 -6.05 -9.45 0.04
C LEU A 50 -5.67 -10.92 0.21
N SER A 51 -4.37 -11.24 0.16
CA SER A 51 -3.88 -12.61 0.41
C SER A 51 -4.30 -13.11 1.79
N GLU A 52 -4.20 -12.27 2.83
CA GLU A 52 -4.65 -12.63 4.17
C GLU A 52 -6.17 -12.79 4.25
N ALA A 53 -6.93 -11.95 3.55
CA ALA A 53 -8.39 -12.05 3.51
C ALA A 53 -8.87 -13.31 2.78
N GLU A 54 -8.24 -13.70 1.67
CA GLU A 54 -8.55 -14.90 0.89
C GLU A 54 -8.33 -16.19 1.69
N ASN A 55 -7.33 -16.20 2.57
CA ASN A 55 -7.03 -17.34 3.43
C ASN A 55 -7.95 -17.45 4.67
N GLN A 56 -8.93 -16.56 4.83
CA GLN A 56 -9.84 -16.52 5.97
C GLN A 56 -11.28 -16.77 5.54
N ARG A 57 -11.96 -17.68 6.26
CA ARG A 57 -13.41 -17.92 6.05
C ARG A 57 -14.25 -16.65 6.30
N PHE A 58 -13.81 -15.82 7.24
CA PHE A 58 -14.45 -14.55 7.60
C PHE A 58 -13.37 -13.47 7.72
N PRO A 59 -13.05 -12.77 6.62
CA PRO A 59 -12.02 -11.75 6.64
C PRO A 59 -12.42 -10.58 7.55
N SER A 60 -11.42 -9.94 8.15
CA SER A 60 -11.64 -8.75 8.98
C SER A 60 -12.14 -7.59 8.12
N LEU A 61 -13.31 -7.02 8.44
CA LEU A 61 -13.82 -5.80 7.79
C LEU A 61 -12.77 -4.69 7.78
N ARG A 62 -12.06 -4.51 8.90
CA ARG A 62 -11.00 -3.51 9.02
C ARG A 62 -9.82 -3.74 8.07
N MET A 63 -9.54 -4.98 7.68
CA MET A 63 -8.49 -5.31 6.72
C MET A 63 -8.94 -4.92 5.30
N LEU A 64 -10.18 -5.23 4.96
CA LEU A 64 -10.79 -4.85 3.68
C LEU A 64 -10.92 -3.33 3.55
N ASP A 65 -11.31 -2.64 4.63
CA ASP A 65 -11.39 -1.17 4.65
C ASP A 65 -10.02 -0.52 4.38
N ARG A 66 -8.94 -1.09 4.93
CA ARG A 66 -7.57 -0.65 4.68
C ARG A 66 -7.19 -0.84 3.21
N ALA A 67 -7.46 -2.02 2.64
CA ALA A 67 -7.18 -2.29 1.23
C ALA A 67 -7.95 -1.32 0.33
N ASN A 68 -9.24 -1.12 0.58
CA ASN A 68 -10.07 -0.18 -0.16
C ASN A 68 -9.53 1.26 -0.09
N GLN A 69 -9.08 1.71 1.08
CA GLN A 69 -8.49 3.04 1.25
C GLN A 69 -7.24 3.23 0.39
N ILE A 70 -6.35 2.23 0.33
CA ILE A 70 -5.11 2.30 -0.46
C ILE A 70 -5.42 2.23 -1.95
N VAL A 71 -6.30 1.33 -2.39
CA VAL A 71 -6.76 1.25 -3.79
C VAL A 71 -7.36 2.58 -4.25
N THR A 72 -8.21 3.20 -3.43
CA THR A 72 -8.82 4.49 -3.75
C THR A 72 -7.77 5.59 -3.91
N ARG A 73 -6.73 5.61 -3.06
CA ARG A 73 -5.64 6.58 -3.15
C ARG A 73 -4.79 6.38 -4.41
N MET A 74 -4.49 5.14 -4.77
CA MET A 74 -3.77 4.84 -6.02
C MET A 74 -4.58 5.28 -7.23
N ALA A 75 -5.87 4.93 -7.30
CA ALA A 75 -6.74 5.36 -8.38
C ALA A 75 -6.84 6.90 -8.51
N ALA A 76 -6.84 7.62 -7.37
CA ALA A 76 -6.80 9.08 -7.39
C ALA A 76 -5.46 9.63 -7.91
N ALA A 77 -4.33 9.03 -7.53
CA ALA A 77 -3.02 9.39 -8.07
C ALA A 77 -2.97 9.21 -9.60
N ASP A 78 -3.52 8.10 -10.12
CA ASP A 78 -3.58 7.81 -11.57
C ASP A 78 -4.45 8.82 -12.34
N VAL A 79 -5.46 9.40 -11.69
CA VAL A 79 -6.26 10.48 -12.30
C VAL A 79 -5.44 11.77 -12.35
N ILE A 80 -4.73 12.11 -11.27
CA ILE A 80 -3.93 13.32 -11.19
C ILE A 80 -2.80 13.29 -12.21
N GLU A 81 -2.05 12.18 -12.30
CA GLU A 81 -0.94 12.02 -13.25
C GLU A 81 -1.42 12.21 -14.70
N ARG A 82 -2.57 11.63 -15.07
CA ARG A 82 -3.16 11.84 -16.40
C ARG A 82 -3.56 13.29 -16.67
N LEU A 83 -4.11 13.98 -15.68
CA LEU A 83 -4.48 15.39 -15.82
C LEU A 83 -3.25 16.28 -15.99
N ASP A 84 -2.16 15.96 -15.28
CA ASP A 84 -0.89 16.68 -15.41
C ASP A 84 -0.31 16.47 -16.82
N GLU A 85 -0.31 15.24 -17.34
CA GLU A 85 0.10 14.92 -18.72
C GLU A 85 -0.74 15.66 -19.77
N GLU A 86 -2.07 15.68 -19.61
CA GLU A 86 -2.99 16.40 -20.50
C GLU A 86 -2.73 17.92 -20.47
N PHE A 87 -2.45 18.48 -19.30
CA PHE A 87 -2.16 19.90 -19.14
C PHE A 87 -0.82 20.29 -19.77
N GLU A 88 0.21 19.45 -19.61
CA GLU A 88 1.51 19.64 -20.28
C GLU A 88 1.36 19.57 -21.81
N ALA A 89 0.61 18.59 -22.32
CA ALA A 89 0.38 18.43 -23.76
C ALA A 89 -0.43 19.58 -24.38
N ALA A 90 -1.29 20.25 -23.61
CA ALA A 90 -2.09 21.38 -24.08
C ALA A 90 -1.33 22.72 -24.07
N ASN A 91 -0.25 22.84 -23.28
CA ASN A 91 0.49 24.08 -23.07
C ASN A 91 1.95 24.05 -23.58
N GLY A 92 2.43 22.91 -24.09
CA GLY A 92 3.72 22.76 -24.79
C GLY A 92 3.59 22.88 -26.29
#